data_AF-A0A4P7Y2R7-F1
#
_entry.id   AF-A0A4P7Y2R7-F1
#
_cell.length_a   1.000
_cell.length_b   1.000
_cell.length_c   1.000
_cell.angle_alpha   90.00
_cell.angle_beta   90.00
_cell.angle_gamma   90.00
#
_symmetry.space_group_name_H-M   'P 1'
#
loop_
_entity.id
_entity.type
_entity.pdbx_description
1 polymer ?
#
loop_
_entity_poly.entity_id
_entity_poly.type
_entity_poly.pdbx_seq_one_letter_code
_entity_poly.pdbx_strand_id
1 'polypeptide(L)'
;MKRCVTAAALAGWVGLAIQQYLIFYSRWSTGASLLGGLVNFFSFFTVLTNTLVVVVLSYAVVDRDSAAKRFFLAPRVSSAIVASIVLVSLAYNLLLRHLWQPEGFQFIADELLHDVMPLLFVVYWWRCVPKGTLQCKHIGLWVLYPLVYFAYVLLRGDLLGQYQYPFFDVGTLGYPQVFVNAGGILVGFVLIALAVVGLDKSIKPHG
;
A
#
# COMPACT_ATOMS: atom_id res chain seq x y z
N MET A 1 24.44 -0.33 1.27
CA MET A 1 23.06 -0.20 0.77
C MET A 1 22.34 -1.54 0.67
N LYS A 2 22.86 -2.57 -0.03
CA LYS A 2 22.22 -3.90 -0.13
C LYS A 2 21.72 -4.47 1.21
N ARG A 3 22.55 -4.48 2.26
CA ARG A 3 22.17 -4.97 3.61
C ARG A 3 20.93 -4.28 4.20
N CYS A 4 20.83 -2.95 4.07
CA CYS A 4 19.67 -2.20 4.55
C CYS A 4 18.39 -2.52 3.76
N VAL A 5 18.51 -2.67 2.43
CA VAL A 5 17.38 -3.06 1.57
C VAL A 5 16.92 -4.48 1.89
N THR A 6 17.85 -5.41 2.15
CA THR A 6 17.53 -6.77 2.60
C THR A 6 16.80 -6.74 3.93
N ALA A 7 17.28 -5.97 4.92
CA ALA A 7 16.59 -5.83 6.20
C ALA A 7 15.18 -5.25 6.04
N ALA A 8 15.00 -4.24 5.19
CA ALA A 8 13.69 -3.67 4.89
C ALA A 8 12.74 -4.68 4.20
N ALA A 9 13.26 -5.47 3.24
CA ALA A 9 12.48 -6.53 2.60
C ALA A 9 12.04 -7.58 3.61
N LEU A 10 12.95 -8.04 4.47
CA LEU A 10 12.66 -9.02 5.53
C LEU A 10 11.64 -8.47 6.53
N ALA A 11 11.79 -7.21 6.96
CA ALA A 11 10.84 -6.56 7.86
C ALA A 11 9.42 -6.54 7.26
N GLY A 12 9.28 -6.15 5.99
CA GLY A 12 7.97 -6.16 5.35
C GLY A 12 7.38 -7.56 5.17
N TRP A 13 8.19 -8.56 4.81
CA TRP A 13 7.74 -9.95 4.75
C TRP A 13 7.29 -10.48 6.10
N VAL A 14 8.01 -10.13 7.18
CA VAL A 14 7.63 -10.48 8.56
C VAL A 14 6.31 -9.80 8.93
N GLY A 15 6.14 -8.50 8.65
CA GLY A 15 4.89 -7.79 8.92
C GLY A 15 3.68 -8.41 8.21
N LEU A 16 3.82 -8.74 6.93
CA LEU A 16 2.78 -9.41 6.15
C LEU A 16 2.48 -10.82 6.70
N ALA A 17 3.51 -11.58 7.10
CA ALA A 17 3.33 -12.91 7.67
C ALA A 17 2.63 -12.88 9.03
N ILE A 18 2.99 -11.95 9.92
CA ILE A 18 2.31 -11.75 11.20
C ILE A 18 0.84 -11.39 10.94
N GLN A 19 0.58 -10.42 10.07
CA GLN A 19 -0.79 -10.00 9.74
C GLN A 19 -1.62 -11.15 9.18
N GLN A 20 -1.06 -11.97 8.28
CA GLN A 20 -1.75 -13.15 7.74
C GLN A 20 -2.02 -14.19 8.84
N TYR A 21 -1.04 -14.48 9.68
CA TYR A 21 -1.17 -15.41 10.79
C TYR A 21 -2.28 -15.00 11.75
N LEU A 22 -2.36 -13.72 12.11
CA LEU A 22 -3.41 -13.19 13.00
C LEU A 22 -4.80 -13.33 12.40
N ILE A 23 -4.97 -13.04 11.10
CA ILE A 23 -6.26 -13.23 10.41
C ILE A 23 -6.65 -14.71 10.39
N PHE A 24 -5.71 -15.61 10.09
CA PHE A 24 -5.97 -17.04 10.08
C PHE A 24 -6.32 -17.58 11.46
N TYR A 25 -5.57 -17.19 12.48
CA TYR A 25 -5.82 -17.58 13.86
C TYR A 25 -7.22 -17.12 14.31
N SER A 26 -7.59 -15.87 14.02
CA SER A 26 -8.92 -15.35 14.31
C SER A 26 -10.03 -16.14 13.59
N ARG A 27 -9.87 -16.41 12.29
CA ARG A 27 -10.85 -17.20 11.50
C ARG A 27 -10.94 -18.65 11.99
N TRP A 28 -9.81 -19.26 12.30
CA TRP A 28 -9.75 -20.62 12.83
C TRP A 28 -10.45 -20.71 14.20
N SER A 29 -10.18 -19.76 15.10
CA SER A 29 -10.78 -19.73 16.44
C SER A 29 -12.30 -19.57 16.41
N THR A 30 -12.84 -18.95 15.37
CA THR A 30 -14.28 -18.75 15.17
C THR A 30 -14.92 -19.83 14.29
N GLY A 31 -14.16 -20.88 13.90
CA GLY A 31 -14.63 -21.96 13.02
C GLY A 31 -14.92 -21.52 11.59
N ALA A 32 -14.45 -20.34 11.17
CA ALA A 32 -14.68 -19.78 9.85
C ALA A 32 -13.69 -20.33 8.81
N SER A 33 -14.05 -20.21 7.53
CA SER A 33 -13.21 -20.66 6.41
C SER A 33 -11.87 -19.90 6.34
N LEU A 34 -10.77 -20.66 6.30
CA LEU A 34 -9.42 -20.14 6.09
C LEU A 34 -9.25 -19.50 4.70
N LEU A 35 -9.94 -20.02 3.68
CA LEU A 35 -9.95 -19.44 2.34
C LEU A 35 -10.62 -18.05 2.37
N GLY A 36 -11.68 -17.89 3.16
CA GLY A 36 -12.26 -16.57 3.45
C GLY A 36 -11.27 -15.64 4.16
N GLY A 37 -10.40 -16.18 5.03
CA GLY A 37 -9.29 -15.45 5.64
C GLY A 37 -8.27 -14.93 4.62
N LEU A 38 -7.89 -15.75 3.63
CA LEU A 38 -7.01 -15.33 2.53
C LEU A 38 -7.61 -14.21 1.70
N VAL A 39 -8.87 -14.39 1.28
CA VAL A 39 -9.59 -13.36 0.53
C VAL A 39 -9.64 -12.07 1.34
N ASN A 40 -9.94 -12.16 2.65
CA ASN A 40 -9.96 -11.01 3.55
C ASN A 40 -8.60 -10.30 3.62
N PHE A 41 -7.51 -11.05 3.77
CA PHE A 41 -6.15 -10.51 3.81
C PHE A 41 -5.82 -9.71 2.53
N PHE A 42 -6.04 -10.28 1.35
CA PHE A 42 -5.81 -9.59 0.08
C PHE A 42 -6.87 -8.53 -0.28
N SER A 43 -7.94 -8.42 0.50
CA SER A 43 -8.95 -7.37 0.31
C SER A 43 -8.49 -6.01 0.82
N PHE A 44 -7.41 -5.92 1.61
CA PHE A 44 -6.93 -4.65 2.17
C PHE A 44 -5.92 -3.96 1.25
N PHE A 45 -6.13 -2.66 1.01
CA PHE A 45 -5.20 -1.84 0.21
C PHE A 45 -3.80 -1.80 0.80
N THR A 46 -3.71 -1.74 2.14
CA THR A 46 -2.45 -1.81 2.90
C THR A 46 -1.66 -3.06 2.55
N VAL A 47 -2.33 -4.23 2.52
CA VAL A 47 -1.68 -5.52 2.26
C VAL A 47 -1.20 -5.60 0.81
N LEU A 48 -2.04 -5.21 -0.15
CA LEU A 48 -1.66 -5.20 -1.56
C LEU A 48 -0.46 -4.27 -1.80
N THR A 49 -0.49 -3.06 -1.24
CA THR A 49 0.57 -2.07 -1.42
C THR A 49 1.87 -2.48 -0.73
N ASN A 50 1.81 -3.00 0.50
CA ASN A 50 2.99 -3.53 1.19
C ASN A 50 3.57 -4.74 0.46
N THR A 51 2.73 -5.59 -0.15
CA THR A 51 3.18 -6.70 -0.99
C THR A 51 3.99 -6.18 -2.19
N LEU A 52 3.51 -5.14 -2.87
CA LEU A 52 4.25 -4.50 -3.96
C LEU A 52 5.59 -3.92 -3.48
N VAL A 53 5.61 -3.27 -2.31
CA VAL A 53 6.82 -2.74 -1.68
C VAL A 53 7.85 -3.84 -1.43
N VAL A 54 7.47 -4.94 -0.77
CA VAL A 54 8.42 -6.03 -0.47
C VAL A 54 8.91 -6.72 -1.72
N VAL A 55 8.07 -6.86 -2.76
CA VAL A 55 8.48 -7.41 -4.06
C VAL A 55 9.54 -6.52 -4.71
N VAL A 56 9.36 -5.20 -4.73
CA VAL A 56 10.38 -4.26 -5.25
C VAL A 56 11.68 -4.38 -4.45
N LEU A 57 11.61 -4.37 -3.11
CA LEU A 57 12.79 -4.48 -2.26
C LEU A 57 13.51 -5.83 -2.43
N SER A 58 12.77 -6.93 -2.58
CA SER A 58 13.33 -8.26 -2.87
C SER A 58 14.05 -8.27 -4.22
N TYR A 59 13.44 -7.73 -5.28
CA TYR A 59 14.09 -7.63 -6.59
C TYR A 59 15.32 -6.71 -6.60
N ALA A 60 15.37 -5.70 -5.73
CA ALA A 60 16.53 -4.83 -5.56
C ALA A 60 17.74 -5.55 -4.93
N VAL A 61 17.51 -6.64 -4.20
CA VAL A 61 18.58 -7.44 -3.56
C VAL A 61 19.05 -8.58 -4.46
N VAL A 62 18.14 -9.20 -5.21
CA VAL A 62 18.42 -10.35 -6.07
C VAL A 62 19.22 -9.93 -7.31
N ASP A 63 20.35 -10.58 -7.56
CA ASP A 63 21.22 -10.24 -8.70
C ASP A 63 20.68 -10.74 -10.05
N ARG A 64 19.86 -11.79 -10.06
CA ARG A 64 19.26 -12.37 -11.27
C ARG A 64 18.42 -11.34 -12.04
N ASP A 65 18.74 -11.13 -13.32
CA ASP A 65 17.93 -10.29 -14.19
C ASP A 65 16.66 -11.00 -14.67
N SER A 66 15.57 -10.26 -14.81
CA SER A 66 14.29 -10.76 -15.33
C SER A 66 13.42 -9.61 -15.82
N ALA A 67 12.48 -9.91 -16.73
CA ALA A 67 11.50 -8.91 -17.18
C ALA A 67 10.70 -8.31 -16.01
N ALA A 68 10.31 -9.13 -15.03
CA ALA A 68 9.61 -8.68 -13.83
C ALA A 68 10.47 -7.72 -12.99
N LYS A 69 11.75 -8.06 -12.75
CA LYS A 69 12.67 -7.18 -12.03
C LYS A 69 12.80 -5.81 -12.70
N ARG A 70 12.98 -5.77 -14.01
CA ARG A 70 13.08 -4.51 -14.78
C ARG A 70 11.79 -3.68 -14.70
N PHE A 71 10.63 -4.34 -14.71
CA PHE A 71 9.33 -3.68 -14.54
C PHE A 71 9.17 -3.07 -13.14
N PHE A 72 9.36 -3.84 -12.08
CA PHE A 72 9.17 -3.37 -10.70
C PHE A 72 10.20 -2.31 -10.28
N LEU A 73 11.45 -2.44 -10.72
CA LEU A 73 12.51 -1.47 -10.46
C LEU A 73 12.45 -0.24 -11.39
N ALA A 74 11.56 -0.23 -12.39
CA ALA A 74 11.40 0.93 -13.25
C ALA A 74 10.98 2.15 -12.41
N PRO A 75 11.59 3.34 -12.61
CA PRO A 75 11.27 4.53 -11.83
C PRO A 75 9.78 4.85 -11.81
N ARG A 76 9.08 4.66 -12.93
CA ARG A 76 7.64 4.91 -13.04
C ARG A 76 6.79 4.01 -12.15
N VAL A 77 7.18 2.74 -12.00
CA VAL A 77 6.44 1.74 -11.19
C VAL A 77 6.78 1.92 -9.72
N SER A 78 8.07 2.01 -9.38
CA SER A 78 8.51 2.26 -8.01
C SER A 78 7.93 3.57 -7.44
N SER A 79 7.83 4.63 -8.25
CA SER A 79 7.21 5.90 -7.82
C SER A 79 5.69 5.80 -7.62
N ALA A 80 5.00 4.99 -8.42
CA ALA A 80 3.57 4.71 -8.21
C ALA A 80 3.33 4.00 -6.87
N ILE A 81 4.20 3.03 -6.56
CA ILE A 81 4.15 2.29 -5.30
C ILE A 81 4.48 3.22 -4.13
N VAL A 82 5.41 4.17 -4.29
CA VAL A 82 5.67 5.21 -3.27
C VAL A 82 4.44 6.06 -3.01
N ALA A 83 3.79 6.58 -4.05
CA ALA A 83 2.58 7.38 -3.87
C ALA A 83 1.48 6.58 -3.14
N SER A 84 1.36 5.28 -3.48
CA SER A 84 0.38 4.39 -2.87
C SER A 84 0.70 4.06 -1.41
N ILE A 85 1.97 3.79 -1.06
CA ILE A 85 2.34 3.45 0.32
C ILE A 85 2.29 4.67 1.23
N VAL A 86 2.57 5.87 0.71
CA VAL A 86 2.35 7.13 1.44
C VAL A 86 0.86 7.36 1.67
N LEU A 87 0.01 7.08 0.67
CA LEU A 87 -1.44 7.13 0.87
C LEU A 87 -1.89 6.18 1.97
N VAL A 88 -1.39 4.94 2.00
CA VAL A 88 -1.68 3.97 3.07
C VAL A 88 -1.34 4.54 4.44
N SER A 89 -0.12 5.07 4.60
CA SER A 89 0.34 5.63 5.89
C SER A 89 -0.51 6.82 6.34
N LEU A 90 -0.81 7.75 5.42
CA LEU A 90 -1.61 8.94 5.72
C LEU A 90 -3.07 8.60 5.99
N ALA A 91 -3.70 7.76 5.16
CA ALA A 91 -5.08 7.33 5.36
C ALA A 91 -5.23 6.60 6.70
N TYR A 92 -4.27 5.74 7.04
CA TYR A 92 -4.26 5.07 8.33
C TYR A 92 -4.15 6.07 9.49
N ASN A 93 -3.10 6.91 9.50
CA ASN A 93 -2.85 7.85 10.59
C ASN A 93 -3.98 8.89 10.77
N LEU A 94 -4.58 9.36 9.68
CA LEU A 94 -5.60 10.41 9.73
C LEU A 94 -7.02 9.87 9.93
N LEU A 95 -7.35 8.72 9.34
CA LEU A 95 -8.73 8.23 9.28
C LEU A 95 -8.99 7.01 10.17
N LEU A 96 -7.98 6.21 10.50
CA LEU A 96 -8.17 4.91 11.15
C LEU A 96 -7.49 4.78 12.52
N ARG A 97 -6.36 5.46 12.76
CA ARG A 97 -5.54 5.26 13.96
C ARG A 97 -6.27 5.55 15.28
N HIS A 98 -7.27 6.42 15.27
CA HIS A 98 -8.09 6.72 16.44
C HIS A 98 -9.24 5.72 16.65
N LEU A 99 -9.58 4.92 15.64
CA LEU A 99 -10.66 3.93 15.67
C LEU A 99 -10.16 2.53 16.02
N TRP A 100 -8.87 2.27 15.81
CA TRP A 100 -8.26 0.95 15.92
C TRP A 100 -7.10 1.00 16.92
N GLN A 101 -7.25 0.30 18.05
CA GLN A 101 -6.22 0.21 19.10
C GLN A 101 -5.73 -1.23 19.22
N PRO A 102 -4.80 -1.67 18.34
CA PRO A 102 -4.30 -3.03 18.39
C PRO A 102 -3.36 -3.23 19.58
N GLU A 103 -3.36 -4.44 20.14
CA GLU A 103 -2.47 -4.84 21.23
C GLU A 103 -1.58 -6.02 20.81
N GLY A 104 -0.46 -6.21 21.52
CA GLY A 104 0.45 -7.33 21.33
C GLY A 104 1.04 -7.43 19.91
N PHE A 105 0.96 -8.62 19.31
CA PHE A 105 1.48 -8.84 17.94
C PHE A 105 0.74 -8.05 16.86
N GLN A 106 -0.52 -7.70 17.09
CA GLN A 106 -1.29 -6.93 16.13
C GLN A 106 -0.79 -5.48 16.07
N PHE A 107 -0.36 -4.92 17.21
CA PHE A 107 0.28 -3.61 17.25
C PHE A 107 1.57 -3.60 16.44
N ILE A 108 2.40 -4.64 16.60
CA ILE A 108 3.67 -4.76 15.87
C ILE A 108 3.42 -4.82 14.36
N ALA A 109 2.48 -5.67 13.91
CA ALA A 109 2.15 -5.76 12.48
C ALA A 109 1.60 -4.44 11.92
N ASP A 110 0.75 -3.78 12.70
CA ASP A 110 0.09 -2.55 12.29
C ASP A 110 1.08 -1.37 12.14
N GLU A 111 1.89 -1.10 13.15
CA GLU A 111 2.93 -0.05 13.10
C GLU A 111 3.98 -0.35 12.01
N LEU A 112 4.32 -1.64 11.83
CA LEU A 112 5.27 -2.07 10.80
C LEU A 112 4.73 -1.80 9.39
N LEU A 113 3.47 -2.11 9.12
CA LEU A 113 2.85 -1.98 7.79
C LEU A 113 2.37 -0.56 7.47
N HIS A 114 2.04 0.26 8.48
CA HIS A 114 1.48 1.60 8.30
C HIS A 114 2.45 2.76 8.56
N ASP A 115 3.56 2.53 9.27
CA ASP A 115 4.53 3.59 9.58
C ASP A 115 5.96 3.22 9.13
N VAL A 116 6.45 2.05 9.55
CA VAL A 116 7.84 1.65 9.28
C VAL A 116 8.08 1.35 7.80
N MET A 117 7.28 0.48 7.18
CA MET A 117 7.44 0.11 5.76
C MET A 117 7.26 1.28 4.79
N PRO A 118 6.26 2.17 4.94
CA PRO A 118 6.17 3.39 4.15
C PRO A 118 7.44 4.24 4.23
N LEU A 119 7.98 4.46 5.43
CA LEU A 119 9.18 5.25 5.62
C LEU A 119 10.41 4.59 4.96
N LEU A 120 10.59 3.29 5.17
CA LEU A 120 11.68 2.53 4.56
C LEU A 120 11.62 2.57 3.04
N PHE A 121 10.42 2.46 2.46
CA PHE A 121 10.25 2.47 1.01
C PHE A 121 10.45 3.87 0.41
N VAL A 122 10.00 4.93 1.09
CA VAL A 122 10.29 6.32 0.69
C VAL A 122 11.79 6.58 0.70
N VAL A 123 12.52 6.13 1.73
CA VAL A 123 13.98 6.26 1.82
C VAL A 123 14.67 5.46 0.71
N TYR A 124 14.23 4.23 0.45
CA TYR A 124 14.72 3.41 -0.66
C TYR A 124 14.51 4.13 -2.00
N TRP A 125 13.30 4.62 -2.26
CA TRP A 125 12.99 5.33 -3.48
C TRP A 125 13.87 6.56 -3.63
N TRP A 126 13.99 7.38 -2.59
CA TRP A 126 14.81 8.58 -2.59
C TRP A 126 16.26 8.29 -3.00
N ARG A 127 16.86 7.24 -2.43
CA ARG A 127 18.29 6.92 -2.57
C ARG A 127 18.64 6.06 -3.79
N CYS A 128 17.78 5.12 -4.17
CA CYS A 128 18.13 4.04 -5.12
C CYS A 128 17.48 4.21 -6.50
N VAL A 129 16.33 4.90 -6.58
CA VAL A 129 15.59 5.00 -7.85
C VAL A 129 16.13 6.18 -8.66
N PRO A 130 16.48 5.99 -9.95
CA PRO A 130 16.90 7.08 -10.82
C PRO A 130 15.87 8.21 -10.93
N LYS A 131 16.34 9.46 -10.88
CA LYS A 131 15.50 10.67 -10.87
C LYS A 131 15.50 11.42 -12.20
N GLY A 132 14.51 12.27 -12.43
CA GLY A 132 14.37 13.12 -13.61
C GLY A 132 13.67 12.45 -14.80
N THR A 133 13.04 11.30 -14.59
CA THR A 133 12.37 10.54 -15.67
C THR A 133 10.84 10.62 -15.59
N LEU A 134 10.29 11.14 -14.50
CA LEU A 134 8.86 11.16 -14.26
C LEU A 134 8.20 12.37 -14.92
N GLN A 135 7.03 12.13 -15.52
CA GLN A 135 6.19 13.11 -16.18
C GLN A 135 4.79 13.07 -15.55
N CYS A 136 4.10 14.20 -15.52
CA CYS A 136 2.76 14.30 -14.91
C CYS A 136 1.74 13.35 -15.56
N LYS A 137 1.95 12.98 -16.84
CA LYS A 137 1.12 11.98 -17.54
C LYS A 137 1.12 10.60 -16.87
N HIS A 138 2.17 10.26 -16.11
CA HIS A 138 2.22 9.00 -15.36
C HIS A 138 1.21 8.97 -14.21
N ILE A 139 0.84 10.13 -13.65
CA ILE A 139 -0.12 10.23 -12.55
C ILE A 139 -1.47 9.64 -12.97
N GLY A 140 -1.91 9.90 -14.21
CA GLY A 140 -3.15 9.30 -14.73
C GLY A 140 -3.11 7.77 -14.73
N LEU A 141 -1.94 7.17 -15.02
CA LEU A 141 -1.76 5.73 -14.94
C LEU A 141 -1.72 5.22 -13.50
N TRP A 142 -1.13 6.00 -12.58
CA TRP A 142 -1.02 5.62 -11.17
C TRP A 142 -2.38 5.65 -10.46
N VAL A 143 -3.24 6.62 -10.83
CA VAL A 143 -4.62 6.74 -10.34
C VAL A 143 -5.47 5.51 -10.65
N LEU A 144 -5.13 4.76 -11.71
CA LEU A 144 -5.84 3.52 -12.03
C LEU A 144 -5.78 2.50 -10.89
N TYR A 145 -4.68 2.44 -10.15
CA TYR A 145 -4.52 1.49 -9.05
C TYR A 145 -5.53 1.70 -7.91
N PRO A 146 -5.61 2.89 -7.26
CA PRO A 146 -6.62 3.14 -6.23
C PRO A 146 -8.05 3.14 -6.80
N LEU A 147 -8.27 3.51 -8.06
CA LEU A 147 -9.61 3.44 -8.67
C LEU A 147 -10.11 2.00 -8.84
N VAL A 148 -9.27 1.11 -9.36
CA VAL A 148 -9.61 -0.32 -9.50
C VAL A 148 -9.86 -0.93 -8.12
N TYR A 149 -9.04 -0.56 -7.12
CA TYR A 149 -9.25 -1.01 -5.76
C TYR A 149 -10.58 -0.50 -5.18
N PHE A 150 -10.91 0.77 -5.38
CA PHE A 150 -12.18 1.34 -4.92
C PHE A 150 -13.38 0.62 -5.54
N ALA A 151 -13.36 0.38 -6.86
CA ALA A 151 -14.40 -0.39 -7.54
C ALA A 151 -14.54 -1.81 -6.97
N TYR A 152 -13.42 -2.47 -6.67
CA TYR A 152 -13.41 -3.77 -6.00
C TYR A 152 -14.04 -3.73 -4.60
N VAL A 153 -13.71 -2.72 -3.77
CA VAL A 153 -14.26 -2.58 -2.42
C VAL A 153 -15.77 -2.36 -2.46
N LEU A 154 -16.27 -1.52 -3.37
CA LEU A 154 -17.71 -1.30 -3.55
C LEU A 154 -18.42 -2.59 -3.97
N LEU A 155 -17.91 -3.27 -5.00
CA LEU A 155 -18.50 -4.52 -5.49
C LEU A 155 -18.52 -5.59 -4.39
N ARG A 156 -17.41 -5.75 -3.67
CA ARG A 156 -17.32 -6.72 -2.56
C ARG A 156 -18.27 -6.35 -1.42
N GLY A 157 -18.38 -5.07 -1.09
CA GLY A 157 -19.25 -4.59 -0.03
C GLY A 157 -20.73 -4.80 -0.37
N ASP A 158 -21.12 -4.59 -1.62
CA ASP A 158 -22.46 -4.87 -2.14
C ASP A 158 -22.79 -6.38 -2.10
N LEU A 159 -21.85 -7.23 -2.54
CA LEU A 159 -22.05 -8.68 -2.58
C LEU A 159 -22.06 -9.36 -1.20
N LEU A 160 -21.24 -8.89 -0.26
CA LEU A 160 -21.06 -9.52 1.06
C LEU A 160 -21.77 -8.78 2.20
N GLY A 161 -22.31 -7.58 1.93
CA GLY A 161 -22.87 -6.70 2.95
C GLY A 161 -21.85 -6.22 3.99
N GLN A 162 -20.55 -6.30 3.69
CA GLN A 162 -19.46 -5.98 4.61
C GLN A 162 -18.38 -5.13 3.95
N TYR A 163 -18.17 -3.94 4.51
CA TYR A 163 -17.15 -2.99 4.08
C TYR A 163 -15.95 -3.02 5.02
N GLN A 164 -14.75 -2.98 4.44
CA GLN A 164 -13.49 -3.03 5.22
C GLN A 164 -13.10 -1.70 5.83
N TYR A 165 -13.64 -0.61 5.31
CA TYR A 165 -13.35 0.73 5.76
C TYR A 165 -14.65 1.43 6.08
N PRO A 166 -14.78 2.05 7.27
CA PRO A 166 -16.00 2.74 7.68
C PRO A 166 -16.31 3.91 6.74
N PHE A 167 -15.29 4.56 6.18
CA PHE A 167 -15.47 5.66 5.21
C PHE A 167 -15.95 5.21 3.82
N PHE A 168 -16.00 3.91 3.55
CA PHE A 168 -16.60 3.33 2.34
C PHE A 168 -17.87 2.52 2.62
N ASP A 169 -18.36 2.55 3.86
CA ASP A 169 -19.54 1.79 4.23
C ASP A 169 -20.81 2.46 3.68
N VAL A 170 -21.30 1.92 2.57
CA VAL A 170 -22.53 2.39 1.91
C VAL A 170 -23.76 2.11 2.78
N GLY A 171 -23.72 1.08 3.62
CA GLY A 171 -24.84 0.74 4.50
C GLY A 171 -25.09 1.81 5.56
N THR A 172 -24.01 2.43 6.08
CA THR A 172 -24.10 3.48 7.10
C THR A 172 -24.10 4.89 6.53
N LEU A 173 -23.33 5.15 5.47
CA LEU A 173 -23.12 6.50 4.91
C LEU A 173 -23.97 6.80 3.67
N GLY A 174 -24.45 5.78 2.97
CA GLY A 174 -25.08 5.90 1.66
C GLY A 174 -24.09 6.25 0.53
N TYR A 175 -24.52 6.01 -0.71
CA TYR A 175 -23.69 6.22 -1.90
C TYR A 175 -23.13 7.66 -2.03
N PRO A 176 -23.91 8.74 -1.84
CA PRO A 176 -23.38 10.10 -2.05
C PRO A 176 -22.16 10.40 -1.18
N GLN A 177 -22.23 10.08 0.11
CA GLN A 177 -21.13 10.34 1.04
C GLN A 177 -19.91 9.45 0.76
N VAL A 178 -20.13 8.19 0.38
CA VAL A 178 -19.03 7.28 -0.02
C VAL A 178 -18.29 7.81 -1.24
N PHE A 179 -19.00 8.36 -2.25
CA PHE A 179 -18.35 8.99 -3.40
C PHE A 179 -17.60 10.27 -3.04
N VAL A 180 -18.11 11.08 -2.10
CA VAL A 180 -17.39 12.26 -1.57
C VAL A 180 -16.10 11.83 -0.86
N ASN A 181 -16.18 10.84 0.02
CA ASN A 181 -15.01 10.31 0.73
C ASN A 181 -13.97 9.74 -0.25
N ALA A 182 -14.41 8.96 -1.23
CA ALA A 182 -13.56 8.41 -2.29
C ALA A 182 -12.89 9.51 -3.12
N GLY A 183 -13.64 10.58 -3.45
CA GLY A 183 -13.12 11.77 -4.12
C GLY A 183 -12.02 12.44 -3.29
N GLY A 184 -12.23 12.61 -1.98
CA GLY A 184 -11.23 13.18 -1.07
C GLY A 184 -9.94 12.36 -1.01
N ILE A 185 -10.06 11.03 -0.89
CA ILE A 185 -8.91 10.10 -0.91
C ILE A 185 -8.18 10.17 -2.25
N LEU A 186 -8.92 10.22 -3.36
CA LEU A 186 -8.34 10.31 -4.70
C LEU A 186 -7.60 11.64 -4.91
N VAL A 187 -8.17 12.76 -4.45
CA VAL A 187 -7.49 14.07 -4.46
C VAL A 187 -6.21 14.00 -3.63
N GLY A 188 -6.26 13.42 -2.43
CA GLY A 188 -5.09 13.20 -1.59
C GLY A 188 -4.00 12.39 -2.32
N PHE A 189 -4.38 11.30 -2.98
CA PHE A 189 -3.46 10.50 -3.80
C PHE A 189 -2.83 11.31 -4.94
N VAL A 190 -3.62 12.10 -5.66
CA VAL A 190 -3.12 12.96 -6.75
C VAL A 190 -2.13 13.99 -6.21
N LEU A 191 -2.40 14.61 -5.05
CA LEU A 191 -1.47 15.54 -4.40
C LEU A 191 -0.15 14.87 -4.02
N ILE A 192 -0.21 13.66 -3.44
CA ILE A 192 0.98 12.86 -3.13
C ILE A 192 1.75 12.53 -4.42
N ALA A 193 1.07 12.09 -5.47
CA ALA A 193 1.68 11.76 -6.75
C ALA A 193 2.35 12.99 -7.40
N LEU A 194 1.72 14.17 -7.32
CA LEU A 194 2.30 15.43 -7.76
C LEU A 194 3.55 15.77 -6.96
N ALA A 195 3.53 15.60 -5.64
CA ALA A 195 4.71 15.81 -4.80
C ALA A 195 5.86 14.86 -5.18
N VAL A 196 5.58 13.57 -5.41
CA VAL A 196 6.58 12.59 -5.87
C VAL A 196 7.19 13.00 -7.22
N VAL A 197 6.37 13.42 -8.18
CA VAL A 197 6.85 13.89 -9.50
C VAL A 197 7.64 15.21 -9.37
N GLY A 198 7.22 16.11 -8.48
CA GLY A 198 7.93 17.37 -8.20
C GLY A 198 9.30 17.14 -7.57
N LEU A 199 9.38 16.23 -6.60
CA LEU A 199 10.64 15.80 -5.98
C LEU A 199 11.55 15.12 -7.02
N ASP A 200 11.00 14.26 -7.88
CA ASP A 200 11.76 13.60 -8.95
C ASP A 200 12.44 14.58 -9.90
N LYS A 201 11.77 15.68 -10.23
CA LYS A 201 12.31 16.73 -11.11
C LYS A 201 13.31 17.65 -10.41
N SER A 202 13.16 17.84 -9.09
CA SER A 202 14.00 18.75 -8.30
C SER A 202 15.36 18.14 -7.94
N ILE A 203 15.42 16.80 -7.85
CA ILE A 203 16.67 16.09 -7.58
C ILE A 203 17.42 15.94 -8.91
N LYS A 204 18.51 16.70 -9.08
CA LYS A 204 19.40 16.57 -10.25
C LYS A 204 19.87 15.11 -10.37
N PRO A 205 19.88 14.51 -11.58
CA PRO A 205 20.48 13.20 -11.76
C PRO A 205 21.94 13.29 -11.29
N HIS A 206 22.33 12.40 -10.37
CA HIS A 206 23.75 12.20 -10.08
C HIS A 206 24.37 11.66 -11.38
N GLY A 207 25.10 12.53 -12.08
CA GLY A 207 25.82 12.23 -13.31
C GLY A 207 26.96 11.26 -13.08
#